data_AF-A0A6N7I189-F1
#
_entry.id   AF-A0A6N7I189-F1
#
_cell.length_a   1.000
_cell.length_b   1.000
_cell.length_c   1.000
_cell.angle_alpha   90.00
_cell.angle_beta   90.00
_cell.angle_gamma   90.00
#
_symmetry.space_group_name_H-M   'P 1'
#
loop_
_entity.id
_entity.type
_entity.pdbx_description
1 polymer ?
#
loop_
_entity_poly.entity_id
_entity_poly.type
_entity_poly.pdbx_seq_one_letter_code
_entity_poly.pdbx_strand_id
1 'polypeptide(L)'
;MARQVLSALCIVGDGYFTTRGSLPAVSVHVAEIVRKLRRQGEFPPGALVHVDVGPNGYTLDVQIEGLSGNTDSDLAETLAAVRTLSEIASEANVIDIDGAEPLFLPRILAVSPDGVPFAGAVGASIGEIRPMISGRRRARHRARSRHR
;
A
#
# COMPACT_ATOMS: atom_id res chain seq x y z
N MET A 1 -24.93 37.36 1.28
CA MET A 1 -25.26 35.92 1.34
C MET A 1 -24.03 35.16 1.79
N ALA A 2 -24.09 34.52 2.96
CA ALA A 2 -22.97 33.77 3.51
C ALA A 2 -22.74 32.49 2.69
N ARG A 3 -21.50 32.24 2.28
CA ARG A 3 -21.08 31.02 1.61
C ARG A 3 -21.13 29.90 2.63
N GLN A 4 -22.15 29.04 2.54
CA GLN A 4 -22.29 27.87 3.38
C GLN A 4 -21.07 26.97 3.13
N VAL A 5 -20.19 26.85 4.12
CA VAL A 5 -19.09 25.88 4.07
C VAL A 5 -19.76 24.53 4.32
N LEU A 6 -19.99 23.78 3.26
CA LEU A 6 -20.35 22.37 3.36
C LEU A 6 -19.12 21.64 3.92
N SER A 7 -19.17 21.26 5.18
CA SER A 7 -18.15 20.42 5.80
C SER A 7 -18.36 18.99 5.33
N ALA A 8 -17.52 18.51 4.41
CA ALA A 8 -17.49 17.09 4.03
C ALA A 8 -17.06 16.24 5.23
N LEU A 9 -17.68 15.07 5.41
CA LEU A 9 -17.28 14.10 6.42
C LEU A 9 -16.19 13.21 5.83
N CYS A 10 -15.01 13.18 6.45
CA CYS A 10 -13.88 12.41 5.96
C CYS A 10 -13.40 11.39 6.99
N ILE A 11 -12.95 10.24 6.52
CA ILE A 11 -12.04 9.36 7.28
C ILE A 11 -10.64 9.96 7.13
N VAL A 12 -10.03 10.28 8.26
CA VAL A 12 -8.67 10.82 8.36
C VAL A 12 -7.93 10.06 9.45
N GLY A 13 -6.64 9.79 9.26
CA GLY A 13 -5.79 9.35 10.36
C GLY A 13 -5.30 10.52 11.20
N ASP A 14 -4.78 10.23 12.39
CA ASP A 14 -4.25 11.22 13.33
C ASP A 14 -3.14 12.09 12.69
N GLY A 15 -2.37 11.51 11.77
CA GLY A 15 -1.31 12.18 11.02
C GLY A 15 -1.80 13.13 9.92
N TYR A 16 -3.06 13.06 9.47
CA TYR A 16 -3.53 13.80 8.29
C TYR A 16 -3.33 15.32 8.41
N PHE A 17 -3.61 15.90 9.58
CA PHE A 17 -3.48 17.34 9.77
C PHE A 17 -2.02 17.83 9.69
N THR A 18 -1.05 16.94 9.87
CA THR A 18 0.39 17.25 9.79
C THR A 18 0.96 17.10 8.37
N THR A 19 0.31 16.30 7.51
CA THR A 19 0.81 15.92 6.18
C THR A 19 -0.07 16.40 5.03
N ARG A 20 -1.11 17.19 5.32
CA ARG A 20 -2.05 17.73 4.33
C ARG A 20 -1.30 18.27 3.10
N GLY A 21 -1.28 17.49 2.02
CA GLY A 21 -0.38 17.77 0.92
C GLY A 21 -0.35 16.69 -0.15
N SER A 22 0.32 17.02 -1.25
CA SER A 22 0.51 16.15 -2.42
C SER A 22 1.16 14.82 -2.06
N LEU A 23 0.97 13.79 -2.89
CA LEU A 23 1.57 12.47 -2.72
C LEU A 23 3.11 12.45 -2.47
N PRO A 24 3.93 13.34 -3.07
CA PRO A 24 5.34 13.48 -2.70
C PRO A 24 5.60 13.94 -1.24
N ALA A 25 4.71 14.72 -0.63
CA ALA A 25 4.84 15.11 0.77
C ALA A 25 4.54 13.91 1.68
N VAL A 26 3.56 13.09 1.28
CA VAL A 26 3.25 11.83 1.96
C VAL A 26 4.43 10.88 1.91
N SER A 27 5.10 10.71 0.76
CA SER A 27 6.26 9.79 0.66
C SER A 27 7.42 10.19 1.59
N VAL A 28 7.72 11.49 1.68
CA VAL A 28 8.72 12.01 2.62
C VAL A 28 8.31 11.73 4.07
N HIS A 29 7.04 11.96 4.41
CA HIS A 29 6.55 11.71 5.75
C HIS A 29 6.63 10.24 6.15
N VAL A 30 6.23 9.31 5.27
CA VAL A 30 6.36 7.86 5.52
C VAL A 30 7.81 7.51 5.83
N ALA A 31 8.77 8.02 5.06
CA ALA A 31 10.18 7.78 5.30
C ALA A 31 10.67 8.35 6.65
N GLU A 32 10.15 9.51 7.09
CA GLU A 32 10.47 10.09 8.40
C GLU A 32 9.90 9.28 9.57
N ILE A 33 8.66 8.80 9.46
CA ILE A 33 8.05 7.95 10.49
C ILE A 33 8.80 6.63 10.61
N VAL A 34 9.17 5.99 9.49
CA VAL A 34 10.00 4.76 9.51
C VAL A 34 11.32 5.00 10.24
N ARG A 35 12.00 6.13 9.97
CA ARG A 35 13.25 6.48 10.68
C ARG A 35 13.00 6.68 12.17
N LYS A 36 11.88 7.27 12.56
CA LYS A 36 11.50 7.47 13.97
C LYS A 36 11.26 6.12 14.66
N LEU A 37 10.42 5.25 14.08
CA LEU A 37 10.12 3.93 14.63
C LEU A 37 11.37 3.08 14.75
N ARG A 38 12.28 3.13 13.77
CA ARG A 38 13.56 2.42 13.85
C ARG A 38 14.41 2.90 15.03
N ARG A 39 14.44 4.21 15.34
CA ARG A 39 15.14 4.74 16.52
C ARG A 39 14.50 4.29 17.84
N GLN A 40 13.21 3.98 17.82
CA GLN A 40 12.46 3.50 19.00
C GLN A 40 12.51 1.97 19.15
N GLY A 41 13.09 1.25 18.19
CA GLY A 41 13.06 -0.22 18.16
C GLY A 41 11.71 -0.81 17.74
N GLU A 42 10.82 0.02 17.18
CA GLU A 42 9.46 -0.35 16.77
C GLU A 42 9.37 -0.69 15.27
N PHE A 43 10.50 -0.71 14.56
CA PHE A 43 10.60 -1.13 13.18
C PHE A 43 11.84 -2.00 12.98
N PRO A 44 11.77 -3.10 12.20
CA PRO A 44 12.89 -4.03 12.06
C PRO A 44 14.18 -3.33 11.60
N PRO A 45 15.32 -3.54 12.28
CA PRO A 45 16.57 -2.85 11.96
C PRO A 45 17.15 -3.28 10.61
N GLY A 46 16.89 -4.53 10.18
CA GLY A 46 17.33 -5.06 8.89
C GLY A 46 16.48 -4.62 7.69
N ALA A 47 15.31 -4.02 7.92
CA ALA A 47 14.43 -3.60 6.84
C ALA A 47 14.93 -2.31 6.18
N LEU A 48 15.23 -2.38 4.88
CA LEU A 48 15.45 -1.23 4.01
C LEU A 48 14.13 -0.87 3.35
N VAL A 49 13.69 0.38 3.48
CA VAL A 49 12.40 0.85 2.98
C VAL A 49 12.62 1.91 1.92
N HIS A 50 12.15 1.63 0.71
CA HIS A 50 12.11 2.54 -0.42
C HIS A 50 10.68 3.02 -0.61
N VAL A 51 10.49 4.33 -0.73
CA VAL A 51 9.16 4.95 -0.87
C VAL A 51 9.18 5.84 -2.10
N ASP A 52 8.33 5.51 -3.07
CA ASP A 52 8.22 6.20 -4.33
C ASP A 52 6.77 6.58 -4.64
N VAL A 53 6.62 7.63 -5.44
CA VAL A 53 5.34 7.97 -6.04
C VAL A 53 5.22 7.23 -7.36
N GLY A 54 4.18 6.42 -7.51
CA GLY A 54 3.99 5.67 -8.74
C GLY A 54 3.83 6.58 -9.96
N PRO A 55 4.07 6.06 -11.18
CA PRO A 55 4.19 6.84 -12.40
C PRO A 55 2.94 7.64 -12.77
N ASN A 56 1.77 7.19 -12.31
CA ASN A 56 0.49 7.86 -12.58
C ASN A 56 0.12 8.89 -11.50
N GLY A 57 0.89 9.02 -10.43
CA GLY A 57 0.62 9.96 -9.33
C GLY A 57 -0.54 9.57 -8.40
N TYR A 58 -1.02 8.33 -8.49
CA TYR A 58 -2.14 7.81 -7.70
C TYR A 58 -1.77 6.60 -6.83
N THR A 59 -0.49 6.19 -6.80
CA THR A 59 -0.02 5.10 -5.93
C THR A 59 1.17 5.55 -5.12
N LEU A 60 1.18 5.15 -3.84
CA LEU A 60 2.37 5.21 -3.01
C LEU A 60 3.00 3.83 -3.04
N ASP A 61 4.08 3.70 -3.79
CA ASP A 61 4.81 2.44 -3.95
C ASP A 61 5.87 2.35 -2.85
N VAL A 62 5.79 1.31 -2.02
CA VAL A 62 6.74 1.05 -0.94
C VAL A 62 7.36 -0.32 -1.16
N GLN A 63 8.68 -0.38 -1.17
CA GLN A 63 9.43 -1.64 -1.26
C GLN A 63 10.22 -1.85 0.03
N ILE A 64 10.13 -3.06 0.58
CA ILE A 64 10.84 -3.50 1.77
C ILE A 64 11.84 -4.57 1.36
N GLU A 65 13.11 -4.32 1.63
CA GLU A 65 14.22 -5.26 1.42
C GLU A 65 14.86 -5.62 2.76
N GLY A 66 15.69 -6.67 2.78
CA GLY A 66 16.46 -7.08 3.96
C GLY A 66 15.68 -7.90 4.99
N LEU A 67 14.40 -8.17 4.75
CA LEU A 67 13.60 -9.12 5.52
C LEU A 67 13.41 -10.45 4.76
N SER A 68 12.98 -11.48 5.48
CA SER A 68 12.82 -12.86 4.97
C SER A 68 11.38 -13.33 5.16
N GLY A 69 10.96 -14.29 4.33
CA GLY A 69 9.71 -15.05 4.50
C GLY A 69 9.95 -16.55 4.58
N ASN A 70 11.19 -16.98 4.88
CA ASN A 70 11.59 -18.38 4.81
C ASN A 70 11.13 -19.20 6.02
N THR A 71 10.84 -18.56 7.14
CA THR A 71 10.26 -19.17 8.33
C THR A 71 8.96 -18.45 8.71
N ASP A 72 8.10 -19.10 9.49
CA ASP A 72 6.88 -18.48 10.00
C ASP A 72 7.18 -17.25 10.88
N SER A 73 8.32 -17.27 11.60
CA SER A 73 8.77 -16.13 12.41
C SER A 73 9.21 -14.96 11.54
N ASP A 74 10.01 -15.23 10.50
CA ASP A 74 10.48 -14.18 9.57
C ASP A 74 9.28 -13.56 8.83
N LEU A 75 8.34 -14.42 8.42
CA LEU A 75 7.12 -13.98 7.74
C LEU A 75 6.24 -13.13 8.66
N ALA A 76 6.10 -13.51 9.94
CA ALA A 76 5.35 -12.72 10.91
C ALA A 76 5.99 -11.34 11.13
N GLU A 77 7.33 -11.26 11.25
CA GLU A 77 8.05 -9.99 11.33
C GLU A 77 7.86 -9.14 10.07
N THR A 78 7.94 -9.76 8.89
CA THR A 78 7.72 -9.06 7.61
C THR A 78 6.29 -8.53 7.51
N LEU A 79 5.28 -9.34 7.84
CA LEU A 79 3.88 -8.92 7.81
C LEU A 79 3.59 -7.82 8.84
N ALA A 80 4.26 -7.84 10.00
CA ALA A 80 4.19 -6.74 10.95
C ALA A 80 4.76 -5.44 10.35
N ALA A 81 5.93 -5.48 9.71
CA ALA A 81 6.51 -4.31 9.04
C ALA A 81 5.62 -3.78 7.90
N VAL A 82 5.08 -4.68 7.06
CA VAL A 82 4.11 -4.34 6.00
C VAL A 82 2.87 -3.67 6.60
N ARG A 83 2.34 -4.21 7.69
CA ARG A 83 1.17 -3.66 8.37
C ARG A 83 1.45 -2.26 8.92
N THR A 84 2.57 -2.07 9.61
CA THR A 84 2.98 -0.76 10.12
C THR A 84 3.07 0.28 8.99
N LEU A 85 3.68 -0.07 7.85
CA LEU A 85 3.73 0.82 6.69
C LEU A 85 2.34 1.09 6.10
N SER A 86 1.46 0.10 6.08
CA SER A 86 0.07 0.25 5.62
C SER A 86 -0.71 1.21 6.50
N GLU A 87 -0.51 1.14 7.82
CA GLU A 87 -1.14 2.04 8.80
C GLU A 87 -0.63 3.48 8.61
N ILE A 88 0.70 3.67 8.56
CA ILE A 88 1.32 5.00 8.31
C ILE A 88 0.83 5.61 7.00
N ALA A 89 0.78 4.82 5.91
CA ALA A 89 0.31 5.30 4.62
C ALA A 89 -1.19 5.63 4.65
N SER A 90 -1.99 4.82 5.36
CA SER A 90 -3.44 5.07 5.49
C SER A 90 -3.73 6.31 6.31
N GLU A 91 -2.93 6.62 7.33
CA GLU A 91 -3.10 7.82 8.15
C GLU A 91 -2.95 9.13 7.34
N ALA A 92 -2.10 9.09 6.30
CA ALA A 92 -1.87 10.20 5.39
C ALA A 92 -2.88 10.25 4.23
N ASN A 93 -3.78 9.27 4.11
CA ASN A 93 -4.75 9.16 3.04
C ASN A 93 -6.14 9.64 3.52
N VAL A 94 -6.75 10.57 2.80
CA VAL A 94 -8.08 11.07 3.12
C VAL A 94 -9.11 10.48 2.21
N ILE A 95 -10.18 9.99 2.83
CA ILE A 95 -11.31 9.40 2.14
C ILE A 95 -12.55 10.20 2.53
N ASP A 96 -13.12 10.90 1.55
CA ASP A 96 -14.43 11.54 1.71
C ASP A 96 -15.51 10.45 1.71
N ILE A 97 -16.38 10.48 2.72
CA ILE A 97 -17.44 9.48 2.90
C ILE A 97 -18.53 9.65 1.82
N ASP A 98 -18.65 10.85 1.23
CA ASP A 98 -19.64 11.14 0.19
C ASP A 98 -19.20 10.69 -1.22
N GLY A 99 -18.09 9.93 -1.30
CA GLY A 99 -17.73 9.16 -2.49
C GLY A 99 -16.54 9.70 -3.30
N ALA A 100 -15.68 10.53 -2.70
CA ALA A 100 -14.41 10.84 -3.35
C ALA A 100 -13.47 9.63 -3.27
N GLU A 101 -12.75 9.37 -4.37
CA GLU A 101 -11.69 8.37 -4.37
C GLU A 101 -10.58 8.75 -3.38
N PRO A 102 -9.92 7.77 -2.74
CA PRO A 102 -8.73 8.04 -1.93
C PRO A 102 -7.69 8.80 -2.75
N LEU A 103 -6.92 9.67 -2.07
CA LEU A 103 -5.86 10.46 -2.73
C LEU A 103 -4.84 9.56 -3.45
N PHE A 104 -4.58 8.38 -2.90
CA PHE A 104 -3.70 7.38 -3.49
C PHE A 104 -4.07 5.97 -3.00
N LEU A 105 -3.59 4.97 -3.73
CA LEU A 105 -3.60 3.57 -3.32
C LEU A 105 -2.20 3.19 -2.78
N PRO A 106 -2.06 2.78 -1.50
CA PRO A 106 -0.80 2.23 -1.02
C PRO A 106 -0.54 0.86 -1.65
N ARG A 107 0.68 0.66 -2.15
CA ARG A 107 1.18 -0.62 -2.66
C ARG A 107 2.52 -0.92 -2.01
N ILE A 108 2.51 -1.82 -1.04
CA ILE A 108 3.65 -2.14 -0.20
C ILE A 108 4.08 -3.57 -0.51
N LEU A 109 5.34 -3.79 -0.87
CA LEU A 109 5.87 -5.09 -1.24
C LEU A 109 7.14 -5.38 -0.46
N ALA A 110 7.15 -6.51 0.26
CA ALA A 110 8.38 -7.11 0.75
C ALA A 110 8.96 -8.01 -0.34
N VAL A 111 10.22 -7.80 -0.68
CA VAL A 111 10.91 -8.51 -1.77
C VAL A 111 12.10 -9.30 -1.25
N SER A 112 12.35 -10.45 -1.87
CA SER A 112 13.55 -11.24 -1.61
C SER A 112 14.80 -10.52 -2.15
N PRO A 113 16.02 -10.98 -1.81
CA PRO A 113 17.26 -10.47 -2.40
C PRO A 113 17.30 -10.53 -3.93
N ASP A 114 16.56 -11.47 -4.53
CA ASP A 114 16.41 -11.61 -5.98
C ASP A 114 15.35 -10.68 -6.57
N GLY A 115 14.74 -9.80 -5.75
CA GLY A 115 13.70 -8.87 -6.14
C GLY A 115 12.31 -9.49 -6.30
N VAL A 116 12.09 -10.72 -5.82
CA VAL A 116 10.81 -11.41 -5.95
C VAL A 116 9.89 -11.04 -4.78
N PRO A 117 8.70 -10.44 -5.02
CA PRO A 117 7.76 -10.14 -3.95
C PRO A 117 7.22 -11.42 -3.30
N PHE A 118 7.20 -11.47 -1.97
CA PHE A 118 6.72 -12.64 -1.21
C PHE A 118 5.66 -12.30 -0.16
N ALA A 119 5.55 -11.04 0.25
CA ALA A 119 4.49 -10.53 1.11
C ALA A 119 4.20 -9.08 0.73
N GLY A 120 3.01 -8.58 1.06
CA GLY A 120 2.70 -7.19 0.77
C GLY A 120 1.31 -6.76 1.18
N ALA A 121 1.03 -5.49 0.85
CA ALA A 121 -0.27 -4.87 1.02
C ALA A 121 -0.65 -4.07 -0.23
N VAL A 122 -1.94 -4.11 -0.59
CA VAL A 122 -2.52 -3.24 -1.62
C VAL A 122 -3.84 -2.70 -1.08
N GLY A 123 -3.93 -1.38 -0.92
CA GLY A 123 -5.05 -0.75 -0.22
C GLY A 123 -5.17 -1.30 1.21
N ALA A 124 -6.31 -1.90 1.53
CA ALA A 124 -6.57 -2.51 2.84
C ALA A 124 -6.21 -4.01 2.92
N SER A 125 -5.79 -4.63 1.81
CA SER A 125 -5.46 -6.06 1.80
C SER A 125 -4.00 -6.25 2.19
N ILE A 126 -3.73 -7.20 3.10
CA ILE A 126 -2.38 -7.56 3.55
C ILE A 126 -2.24 -9.08 3.51
N GLY A 127 -1.11 -9.60 3.06
CA GLY A 127 -0.82 -11.02 3.17
C GLY A 127 0.40 -11.50 2.39
N GLU A 128 0.53 -12.82 2.33
CA GLU A 128 1.51 -13.50 1.51
C GLU A 128 1.19 -13.40 0.02
N ILE A 129 2.23 -13.23 -0.79
CA ILE A 129 2.13 -13.24 -2.24
C ILE A 129 2.43 -14.66 -2.71
N ARG A 130 1.44 -15.29 -3.35
CA ARG A 130 1.55 -16.63 -3.91
C ARG A 130 1.29 -16.59 -5.42
N PRO A 131 2.04 -17.33 -6.24
CA PRO A 131 1.74 -17.44 -7.66
C PRO A 131 0.38 -18.12 -7.84
N MET A 132 -0.56 -17.44 -8.49
CA MET A 132 -1.79 -18.08 -8.95
C MET A 132 -1.47 -18.88 -10.21
N ILE A 133 -1.62 -20.21 -10.15
CA ILE A 133 -1.70 -21.04 -11.35
C ILE A 133 -2.95 -20.58 -12.10
N SER A 134 -2.77 -19.85 -13.19
CA SER A 134 -3.87 -19.50 -14.08
C SER A 134 -4.35 -20.78 -14.75
N GLY A 135 -5.43 -21.37 -14.22
CA GLY A 135 -6.14 -22.44 -14.91
C GLY A 135 -6.44 -21.96 -16.33
N ARG A 136 -5.89 -22.65 -17.33
CA ARG A 136 -6.07 -22.39 -18.77
C ARG A 136 -7.38 -21.67 -19.03
N ARG A 137 -7.32 -20.41 -19.50
CA ARG A 137 -8.42 -19.81 -20.27
C ARG A 137 -8.73 -20.80 -21.40
N ARG A 138 -9.73 -21.66 -21.21
CA ARG A 138 -10.35 -22.38 -22.32
C ARG A 138 -11.05 -21.31 -23.13
N ALA A 139 -10.32 -20.76 -24.10
CA ALA A 139 -10.90 -20.08 -25.23
C ALA A 139 -11.81 -21.09 -25.94
N ARG A 140 -13.08 -21.15 -25.54
CA ARG A 140 -14.14 -21.65 -26.41
C ARG A 140 -14.64 -20.49 -27.22
N HIS A 141 -13.83 -20.13 -28.21
CA HIS A 141 -14.34 -19.63 -29.47
C HIS A 141 -15.17 -20.76 -30.10
N ARG A 142 -16.48 -20.78 -29.83
CA ARG A 142 -17.46 -21.27 -30.81
C ARG A 142 -18.17 -19.99 -31.28
N ALA A 143 -17.59 -19.30 -32.25
CA ALA A 143 -17.92 -19.50 -33.66
C ALA A 143 -19.45 -19.54 -33.84
N ARG A 144 -19.97 -18.38 -34.22
CA ARG A 144 -21.27 -18.24 -34.88
C ARG A 144 -21.34 -19.21 -36.05
N SER A 145 -22.40 -20.01 -36.07
CA SER A 145 -23.02 -20.57 -37.27
C SER A 145 -24.37 -21.10 -36.81
N ARG A 146 -25.52 -20.82 -37.43
CA ARG A 146 -25.96 -19.98 -38.53
C ARG A 146 -27.49 -20.18 -38.51
N HIS A 147 -28.26 -19.21 -38.98
CA HIS A 147 -29.66 -19.41 -39.34
C HIS A 147 -29.91 -20.75 -40.02
N ARG A 148 -30.93 -21.48 -39.56
CA ARG A 148 -32.15 -21.78 -40.33
C ARG A 148 -33.23 -22.27 -39.38
#